data_AF-A0A1Q4MD26-F1
#
_entry.id   AF-A0A1Q4MD26-F1
#
_cell.length_a   1.000
_cell.length_b   1.000
_cell.length_c   1.000
_cell.angle_alpha   90.00
_cell.angle_beta   90.00
_cell.angle_gamma   90.00
#
_symmetry.space_group_name_H-M   'P 1'
#
loop_
_entity.id
_entity.type
_entity.pdbx_description
1 polymer ?
#
loop_
_entity_poly.entity_id
_entity_poly.type
_entity_poly.pdbx_seq_one_letter_code
_entity_poly.pdbx_strand_id
1 'polypeptide(L)'
;MSKLEGSSALTRRKEKSRLDKITTVGSRRNVTTGTSPTPIRLTPDERAELNLWVEELQQQTQKKLTAAKLMRGLIHMRKSINTGKLIEAIKDIT
;
A
#
# COMPACT_ATOMS: atom_id res chain seq x y z
N MET A 1 -48.49 -37.83 28.05
CA MET A 1 -47.37 -37.37 27.19
C MET A 1 -47.03 -35.94 27.59
N SER A 2 -46.04 -35.77 28.48
CA SER A 2 -45.59 -34.46 28.97
C SER A 2 -44.65 -33.83 27.94
N LYS A 3 -44.96 -32.62 27.46
CA LYS A 3 -44.08 -31.86 26.56
C LYS A 3 -43.00 -31.15 27.39
N LEU A 4 -41.73 -31.46 27.11
CA LEU A 4 -40.58 -30.75 27.68
C LEU A 4 -40.54 -29.31 27.15
N GLU A 5 -40.78 -28.34 28.04
CA GLU A 5 -40.47 -26.92 27.83
C GLU A 5 -38.94 -26.72 27.93
N GLY A 6 -38.23 -27.00 26.84
CA GLY A 6 -36.79 -26.76 26.74
C GLY A 6 -36.51 -25.29 26.41
N SER A 7 -35.97 -24.54 27.36
CA SER A 7 -35.52 -23.15 27.16
C SER A 7 -34.34 -23.10 26.17
N SER A 8 -34.66 -22.89 24.89
CA SER A 8 -33.68 -22.73 23.83
C SER A 8 -32.77 -21.52 24.08
N ALA A 9 -31.48 -21.66 23.77
CA ALA A 9 -30.48 -20.60 23.81
C ALA A 9 -30.86 -19.35 22.97
N LEU A 10 -31.82 -19.50 22.05
CA LEU A 10 -32.37 -18.44 21.22
C LEU A 10 -33.28 -17.48 22.00
N THR A 11 -33.98 -17.94 23.04
CA THR A 11 -34.86 -17.10 23.88
C THR A 11 -34.06 -16.20 24.81
N ARG A 12 -32.82 -16.58 25.17
CA ARG A 12 -31.91 -15.77 26.00
C ARG A 12 -31.32 -14.54 25.30
N ARG A 13 -31.48 -14.41 23.98
CA ARG A 13 -30.87 -13.33 23.19
C ARG A 13 -31.73 -12.06 23.09
N LYS A 14 -32.88 -11.99 23.76
CA LYS A 14 -33.84 -10.90 23.55
C LYS A 14 -33.85 -9.79 24.62
N GLU A 15 -33.05 -9.90 25.69
CA GLU A 15 -33.15 -8.96 26.83
C GLU A 15 -31.81 -8.41 27.34
N LYS A 16 -30.93 -7.92 26.46
CA LYS A 16 -29.85 -7.02 26.91
C LYS A 16 -29.81 -5.74 26.09
N SER A 17 -30.57 -4.78 26.61
CA SER A 17 -30.39 -3.33 26.56
C SER A 17 -29.88 -2.72 25.26
N ARG A 18 -30.80 -1.96 24.63
CA ARG A 18 -30.51 -0.84 23.73
C ARG A 18 -29.62 0.16 24.48
N LEU A 19 -28.31 0.01 24.34
CA LEU A 19 -27.34 1.07 24.55
C LEU A 19 -26.97 1.56 23.16
N ASP A 20 -27.33 2.81 22.87
CA ASP A 20 -26.93 3.54 21.68
C ASP A 20 -25.40 3.50 21.56
N LYS A 21 -24.91 2.48 20.83
CA LYS A 21 -23.52 2.43 20.40
C LYS A 21 -23.41 3.45 19.28
N ILE A 22 -22.93 4.64 19.61
CA ILE A 22 -22.21 5.48 18.65
C ILE A 22 -21.05 4.60 18.18
N THR A 23 -21.26 3.89 17.07
CA THR A 23 -20.16 3.21 16.40
C THR A 23 -19.26 4.31 15.90
N THR A 24 -18.22 4.63 16.68
CA THR A 24 -17.15 5.50 16.23
C THR A 24 -16.42 4.70 15.16
N VAL A 25 -16.87 4.83 13.92
CA VAL A 25 -16.09 4.39 12.77
C VAL A 25 -14.84 5.24 12.80
N GLY A 26 -13.74 4.66 13.26
CA GLY A 26 -12.43 5.30 13.21
C GLY A 26 -12.22 5.75 11.77
N SER A 27 -12.18 7.06 11.55
CA SER A 27 -11.94 7.65 10.24
C SER A 27 -10.67 7.01 9.69
N ARG A 28 -10.79 6.20 8.64
CA ARG A 28 -9.63 5.66 7.94
C ARG A 28 -8.92 6.87 7.33
N ARG A 29 -7.92 7.42 8.03
CA ARG A 29 -7.07 8.50 7.51
C ARG A 29 -6.29 8.12 6.25
N ASN A 30 -6.37 6.85 5.83
CA ASN A 30 -5.79 6.34 4.59
C ASN A 30 -6.85 6.09 3.51
N VAL A 31 -7.86 6.96 3.39
CA VAL A 31 -8.60 7.06 2.11
C VAL A 31 -7.59 7.61 1.10
N THR A 32 -7.10 6.73 0.22
CA THR A 32 -6.32 7.13 -0.95
C THR A 32 -7.19 8.05 -1.79
N THR A 33 -6.91 9.35 -1.73
CA THR A 33 -7.59 10.40 -2.48
C THR A 33 -7.62 10.05 -3.97
N GLY A 34 -8.80 9.68 -4.47
CA GLY A 34 -9.26 9.81 -5.87
C GLY A 34 -8.57 9.05 -7.00
N THR A 35 -7.36 8.51 -6.82
CA THR A 35 -6.62 7.88 -7.93
C THR A 35 -6.01 6.54 -7.49
N SER A 36 -6.32 5.48 -8.23
CA SER A 36 -5.71 4.16 -8.02
C SER A 36 -4.20 4.21 -8.32
N PRO A 37 -3.36 3.44 -7.59
CA PRO A 37 -1.93 3.37 -7.88
C PRO A 37 -1.70 2.88 -9.32
N THR A 38 -0.87 3.59 -10.07
CA THR A 38 -0.46 3.15 -11.42
C THR A 38 0.64 2.10 -11.29
N PRO A 39 0.43 0.85 -11.76
CA PRO A 39 1.50 -0.14 -11.80
C PRO A 39 2.49 0.19 -12.91
N ILE A 40 3.78 0.16 -12.59
CA ILE A 40 4.87 0.26 -13.57
C ILE A 40 5.28 -1.16 -13.94
N ARG A 41 5.22 -1.49 -15.23
CA ARG A 41 5.70 -2.77 -15.75
C ARG A 41 7.19 -2.65 -16.03
N LEU A 42 7.95 -3.63 -15.56
CA LEU A 42 9.38 -3.77 -15.83
C LEU A 42 9.61 -5.12 -16.48
N THR A 43 10.55 -5.18 -17.42
CA THR A 43 11.09 -6.44 -17.93
C THR A 43 11.87 -7.17 -16.83
N PRO A 44 12.14 -8.47 -16.96
CA PRO A 44 12.95 -9.21 -16.00
C PRO A 44 14.34 -8.58 -15.78
N ASP A 45 14.97 -8.10 -16.85
CA ASP A 45 16.31 -7.52 -16.83
C ASP A 45 16.30 -6.15 -16.14
N GLU A 46 15.36 -5.26 -16.49
CA GLU A 46 15.16 -3.97 -15.82
C GLU A 46 14.91 -4.14 -14.32
N ARG A 47 14.17 -5.18 -13.94
CA ARG A 47 13.91 -5.48 -12.53
C ARG A 47 15.18 -5.94 -11.82
N ALA A 48 16.03 -6.71 -12.48
CA ALA A 48 17.30 -7.16 -11.91
C ALA A 48 18.25 -5.97 -11.68
N GLU A 49 18.42 -5.11 -12.68
CA GLU A 49 19.23 -3.88 -12.58
C GLU A 49 18.75 -2.95 -11.47
N LEU A 50 17.43 -2.74 -11.38
CA LEU A 50 16.83 -1.92 -10.33
C LEU A 50 17.12 -2.47 -8.93
N ASN A 51 17.08 -3.78 -8.75
CA ASN A 51 17.37 -4.41 -7.46
C ASN A 51 18.86 -4.29 -7.11
N LEU A 52 19.75 -4.48 -8.09
CA LEU A 52 21.19 -4.31 -7.90
C LEU A 52 21.51 -2.88 -7.43
N TRP A 53 20.91 -1.88 -8.08
CA TRP A 53 21.09 -0.49 -7.65
C TRP A 53 20.52 -0.21 -6.24
N VAL A 54 19.38 -0.81 -5.90
CA VAL A 54 18.83 -0.71 -4.54
C VAL A 54 19.81 -1.29 -3.52
N GLU A 55 20.42 -2.44 -3.79
CA GLU A 55 21.39 -3.08 -2.91
C GLU A 55 22.64 -2.22 -2.69
N GLU A 56 23.21 -1.66 -3.77
CA GLU A 56 24.35 -0.74 -3.70
C GLU A 56 24.06 0.48 -2.81
N LEU A 57 22.91 1.12 -3.01
CA LEU A 57 22.50 2.26 -2.19
C LEU A 57 22.20 1.86 -0.74
N GLN A 58 21.73 0.64 -0.52
CA GLN A 58 21.52 0.09 0.82
C GLN A 58 22.84 -0.07 1.58
N GLN A 59 23.87 -0.56 0.91
CA GLN A 59 25.21 -0.70 1.49
C GLN A 59 25.79 0.67 1.89
N GLN A 60 25.60 1.69 1.06
CA GLN A 60 26.08 3.05 1.34
C GLN A 60 25.33 3.73 2.48
N THR A 61 24.01 3.56 2.53
CA THR A 61 23.15 4.29 3.49
C THR A 61 22.91 3.56 4.81
N GLN A 62 23.26 2.26 4.89
CA GLN A 62 23.00 1.37 6.03
C GLN A 62 21.51 1.34 6.45
N LYS A 63 20.61 1.74 5.55
CA LYS A 63 19.18 1.87 5.80
C LYS A 63 18.41 0.99 4.84
N LYS A 64 17.24 0.49 5.29
CA LYS A 64 16.36 -0.29 4.41
C LYS A 64 15.79 0.57 3.28
N LEU A 65 16.32 0.36 2.08
CA LEU A 65 15.86 0.95 0.84
C LEU A 65 14.96 -0.05 0.09
N THR A 66 14.02 0.47 -0.68
CA THR A 66 13.18 -0.33 -1.59
C THR A 66 13.13 0.38 -2.93
N ALA A 67 12.87 -0.37 -4.01
CA ALA A 67 12.69 0.20 -5.35
C ALA A 67 11.70 1.39 -5.35
N ALA A 68 10.59 1.28 -4.62
CA ALA A 68 9.62 2.36 -4.49
C ALA A 68 10.19 3.63 -3.84
N LYS A 69 11.08 3.50 -2.85
CA LYS A 69 11.75 4.66 -2.22
C LYS A 69 12.76 5.29 -3.16
N LEU A 70 13.52 4.49 -3.91
CA LEU A 70 14.44 4.94 -4.94
C LEU A 70 13.70 5.76 -6.00
N MET A 71 12.62 5.21 -6.57
CA MET A 71 11.80 5.91 -7.57
C MET A 71 11.21 7.21 -7.04
N ARG A 72 10.75 7.24 -5.78
CA ARG A 72 10.28 8.48 -5.13
C ARG A 72 11.40 9.50 -4.97
N GLY A 73 12.61 9.05 -4.60
CA GLY A 73 13.80 9.90 -4.53
C GLY A 73 14.11 10.57 -5.86
N LEU A 74 14.06 9.81 -6.97
CA LEU A 74 14.26 10.32 -8.32
C LEU A 74 13.23 11.40 -8.69
N ILE A 75 11.95 11.20 -8.32
CA ILE A 75 10.90 12.20 -8.52
C ILE A 75 11.22 13.49 -7.74
N HIS A 76 11.69 13.38 -6.50
CA HIS A 76 12.11 14.56 -5.72
C HIS A 76 13.32 15.28 -6.32
N MET A 77 14.20 14.54 -7.01
CA MET A 77 15.36 15.06 -7.74
C MET A 77 15.02 15.59 -9.13
N ARG A 78 13.74 15.64 -9.54
CA ARG A 78 13.32 16.09 -10.89
C ARG A 78 14.01 17.38 -11.35
N LYS A 79 14.16 18.36 -10.46
CA LYS A 79 14.77 19.67 -10.79
C LYS A 79 16.28 19.59 -11.04
N SER A 80 16.97 18.57 -10.53
CA SER A 80 18.40 18.37 -10.73
C SER A 80 18.73 17.40 -11.87
N ILE A 81 17.74 16.75 -12.47
CA ILE A 81 17.93 15.86 -13.61
C ILE A 81 18.07 16.70 -14.88
N ASN A 82 19.14 16.46 -15.64
CA ASN A 82 19.31 17.07 -16.96
C ASN A 82 18.23 16.55 -17.91
N THR A 83 17.34 17.45 -18.34
CA THR A 83 16.18 17.08 -19.16
C THR A 83 16.58 16.58 -20.55
N GLY A 84 17.65 17.12 -21.16
CA GLY A 84 18.14 16.67 -22.47
C GLY A 84 18.61 15.22 -22.43
N LYS A 85 19.47 14.90 -21.45
CA LYS A 85 19.96 13.51 -21.25
C LYS A 85 18.83 12.54 -20.93
N LEU A 86 17.82 12.98 -20.17
CA LEU A 86 16.66 12.15 -19.87
C LEU A 86 15.86 11.82 -21.13
N ILE A 87 15.65 12.80 -22.02
CA ILE A 87 14.94 12.59 -23.28
C ILE A 87 15.73 11.64 -24.20
N GLU A 88 17.04 11.77 -24.26
CA GLU A 88 17.91 10.84 -25.01
C GLU A 88 17.79 9.42 -24.46
N ALA A 89 17.95 9.23 -23.14
CA ALA A 89 17.82 7.92 -22.51
C ALA A 89 16.44 7.27 -22.75
N ILE A 90 15.35 8.07 -22.77
CA ILE A 90 14.01 7.55 -23.08
C ILE A 90 13.91 7.03 -24.52
N LYS A 91 14.56 7.72 -25.48
CA LYS A 91 14.57 7.29 -26.89
C LYS A 91 15.39 6.01 -27.09
N ASP A 92 16.46 5.81 -26.34
CA ASP A 92 17.27 4.60 -26.46
C ASP A 92 16.52 3.35 -25.94
N ILE A 93 15.54 3.54 -25.06
CA ILE A 93 14.71 2.47 -24.47
C ILE A 93 13.45 2.20 -25.32
N THR A 94 12.96 3.18 -26.09
CA THR A 94 11.68 3.11 -26.83
C THR A 94 11.89 2.88 -28.32
#